data_AF-A0A4T0NEV5-F1
#
_entry.id   AF-A0A4T0NEV5-F1
#
_cell.length_a   1.000
_cell.length_b   1.000
_cell.length_c   1.000
_cell.angle_alpha   90.00
_cell.angle_beta   90.00
_cell.angle_gamma   90.00
#
_symmetry.space_group_name_H-M   'P 1'
#
loop_
_entity.id
_entity.type
_entity.pdbx_description
1 polymer ?
#
loop_
_entity_poly.entity_id
_entity_poly.type
_entity_poly.pdbx_seq_one_letter_code
_entity_poly.pdbx_strand_id
1 'polypeptide(L)'
;MNYIIIKMAKLLLAQLGLVIPKDSDKNDELADLKDILEYGCHYSIRETDISAFESYLNLLKPIWIHFNTQSPDIISLQLLIQLIQNKISDFHTLLETLPIELLNSHEISIPVKLERFIMEGSYSKLFDYKQHLNQWIWDQLLFTIRNQIALSQETAYQSLPINDAATLLYFKNQSELMEFSKQRGWSVSPSTQHLVFKQYNLDDKQIYTIPSKNMISHSLNYAKELESIV
;
A
#
# COMPACT_ATOMS: atom_id res chain seq x y z
N MET A 1 9.05 14.54 -25.64
CA MET A 1 8.38 14.08 -26.89
C MET A 1 7.26 13.08 -26.58
N ASN A 2 7.50 12.04 -25.77
CA ASN A 2 6.50 11.00 -25.44
C ASN A 2 5.24 11.51 -24.73
N TYR A 3 5.35 12.49 -23.82
CA TYR A 3 4.20 13.10 -23.14
C TYR A 3 3.18 13.73 -24.10
N ILE A 4 3.66 14.33 -25.20
CA ILE A 4 2.79 14.96 -26.22
C ILE A 4 2.02 13.88 -26.98
N ILE A 5 2.68 12.76 -27.32
CA ILE A 5 2.09 11.64 -28.04
C ILE A 5 0.95 11.02 -27.21
N ILE A 6 1.14 10.85 -25.90
CA ILE A 6 0.11 10.25 -25.04
C ILE A 6 -1.07 11.20 -24.82
N LYS A 7 -0.83 12.51 -24.64
CA LYS A 7 -1.91 13.51 -24.58
C LYS A 7 -2.67 13.61 -25.90
N MET A 8 -1.95 13.52 -27.02
CA MET A 8 -2.55 13.51 -28.36
C MET A 8 -3.38 12.23 -28.56
N ALA A 9 -2.92 11.08 -28.07
CA ALA A 9 -3.67 9.82 -28.08
C ALA A 9 -4.96 9.91 -27.25
N LYS A 10 -4.95 10.56 -26.07
CA LYS A 10 -6.18 10.85 -25.30
C LYS A 10 -7.16 11.73 -26.05
N LEU A 11 -6.65 12.73 -26.78
CA LEU A 11 -7.47 13.61 -27.62
C LEU A 11 -8.09 12.85 -28.79
N LEU A 12 -7.32 11.95 -29.41
CA LEU A 12 -7.75 11.11 -30.52
C LEU A 12 -8.79 10.07 -30.07
N LEU A 13 -8.60 9.48 -28.89
CA LEU A 13 -9.56 8.63 -28.17
C LEU A 13 -10.91 9.32 -27.95
N ALA A 14 -10.87 10.56 -27.45
CA ALA A 14 -12.08 11.35 -27.20
C ALA A 14 -12.79 11.70 -28.51
N GLN A 15 -12.05 11.93 -29.59
CA GLN A 15 -12.58 12.23 -30.91
C GLN A 15 -13.19 10.99 -31.59
N LEU A 16 -12.63 9.80 -31.37
CA LEU A 16 -13.12 8.54 -31.94
C LEU A 16 -14.30 7.93 -31.16
N GLY A 17 -14.59 8.42 -29.95
CA GLY A 17 -15.72 7.91 -29.15
C GLY A 17 -15.52 6.48 -28.62
N LEU A 18 -14.32 5.91 -28.74
CA LEU A 18 -13.90 4.56 -28.33
C LEU A 18 -13.68 4.42 -26.82
N VAL A 19 -14.27 5.31 -26.00
CA VAL A 19 -14.12 5.27 -24.53
C VAL A 19 -14.80 4.03 -23.94
N ILE A 20 -15.74 3.44 -24.68
CA ILE A 20 -16.47 2.24 -24.30
C ILE A 20 -16.49 1.33 -25.53
N PRO A 21 -15.95 0.10 -25.48
CA PRO A 21 -16.05 -0.85 -26.58
C PRO A 21 -17.53 -1.08 -26.90
N LYS A 22 -17.95 -0.81 -28.13
CA LYS A 22 -19.25 -1.25 -28.66
C LYS A 22 -19.01 -2.49 -29.51
N ASP A 23 -19.96 -3.43 -29.51
CA ASP A 23 -19.87 -4.68 -30.29
C ASP A 23 -19.69 -4.46 -31.82
N SER A 24 -19.81 -3.22 -32.31
CA SER A 24 -19.62 -2.83 -33.71
C SER A 24 -18.22 -2.32 -34.06
N ASP A 25 -17.33 -2.16 -33.08
CA ASP A 25 -16.03 -1.51 -33.30
C ASP A 25 -15.03 -2.49 -33.94
N LYS A 26 -14.16 -1.97 -34.82
CA LYS A 26 -13.12 -2.78 -35.46
C LYS A 26 -12.10 -3.22 -34.40
N ASN A 27 -11.95 -4.53 -34.24
CA ASN A 27 -11.03 -5.14 -33.27
C ASN A 27 -9.58 -4.62 -33.39
N ASP A 28 -9.13 -4.26 -34.60
CA ASP A 28 -7.76 -3.79 -34.84
C ASP A 28 -7.48 -2.41 -34.20
N GLU A 29 -8.41 -1.45 -34.32
CA GLU A 29 -8.26 -0.11 -33.72
C GLU A 29 -8.26 -0.19 -32.18
N LEU A 30 -8.98 -1.17 -31.62
CA LEU A 30 -9.07 -1.39 -30.18
C LEU A 30 -7.82 -2.11 -29.63
N ALA A 31 -7.17 -2.95 -30.45
CA ALA A 31 -5.88 -3.54 -30.11
C ALA A 31 -4.75 -2.50 -30.11
N ASP A 32 -4.67 -1.64 -31.13
CA ASP A 32 -3.70 -0.53 -31.17
C ASP A 32 -3.89 0.40 -29.96
N LEU A 33 -5.15 0.65 -29.60
CA LEU A 33 -5.49 1.45 -28.44
C LEU A 33 -5.02 0.83 -27.12
N LYS A 34 -5.22 -0.50 -26.97
CA LYS A 34 -4.73 -1.24 -25.82
C LYS A 34 -3.23 -1.04 -25.67
N ASP A 35 -2.45 -1.24 -26.73
CA ASP A 35 -0.99 -1.13 -26.70
C ASP A 35 -0.52 0.29 -26.32
N ILE A 36 -1.21 1.32 -26.82
CA ILE A 36 -0.93 2.72 -26.46
C ILE A 36 -1.23 2.99 -24.98
N LEU A 37 -2.33 2.46 -24.45
CA LEU A 37 -2.70 2.63 -23.04
C LEU A 37 -1.78 1.86 -22.10
N GLU A 38 -1.36 0.65 -22.48
CA GLU A 38 -0.37 -0.15 -21.75
C GLU A 38 0.98 0.58 -21.70
N TYR A 39 1.43 1.12 -22.84
CA TYR A 39 2.62 1.97 -22.88
C TYR A 39 2.46 3.24 -22.01
N GLY A 40 1.27 3.85 -22.01
CA GLY A 40 0.93 4.98 -21.15
C GLY A 40 1.07 4.66 -19.65
N CYS A 41 0.63 3.47 -19.23
CA CYS A 41 0.77 3.00 -17.86
C CYS A 41 2.25 2.90 -17.44
N HIS A 42 3.08 2.25 -18.26
CA HIS A 42 4.52 2.15 -17.99
C HIS A 42 5.22 3.51 -17.98
N TYR A 43 4.79 4.43 -18.84
CA TYR A 43 5.32 5.78 -18.88
C TYR A 43 4.97 6.59 -17.63
N SER A 44 3.73 6.49 -17.13
CA SER A 44 3.31 7.19 -15.90
C SER A 44 4.12 6.77 -14.68
N ILE A 45 4.52 5.49 -14.59
CA ILE A 45 5.37 5.01 -13.49
C ILE A 45 6.78 5.59 -13.59
N ARG A 46 7.31 5.78 -14.80
CA ARG A 46 8.60 6.46 -15.01
C ARG A 46 8.54 7.93 -14.65
N GLU A 47 7.41 8.59 -14.93
CA GLU A 47 7.16 9.98 -14.51
C GLU A 47 6.74 10.11 -13.04
N THR A 48 6.59 9.00 -12.32
CA THR A 48 6.20 8.96 -10.89
C THR A 48 4.82 9.56 -10.59
N ASP A 49 3.92 9.57 -11.57
CA ASP A 49 2.54 10.08 -11.43
C ASP A 49 1.54 8.93 -11.21
N ILE A 50 1.13 8.75 -9.96
CA ILE A 50 0.17 7.72 -9.53
C ILE A 50 -1.23 8.02 -10.06
N SER A 51 -1.66 9.28 -10.04
CA SER A 51 -3.01 9.69 -10.46
C SER A 51 -3.20 9.48 -11.97
N ALA A 52 -2.17 9.77 -12.76
CA ALA A 52 -2.18 9.48 -14.18
C ALA A 52 -2.26 7.98 -14.43
N PHE A 53 -1.47 7.18 -13.70
CA PHE A 53 -1.49 5.71 -13.82
C PHE A 53 -2.88 5.13 -13.51
N GLU A 54 -3.52 5.54 -12.40
CA GLU A 54 -4.88 5.11 -12.05
C GLU A 54 -5.90 5.50 -13.14
N SER A 55 -5.73 6.68 -13.74
CA SER A 55 -6.58 7.12 -14.85
C SER A 55 -6.43 6.23 -16.09
N TYR A 56 -5.19 5.89 -16.48
CA TYR A 56 -4.95 4.98 -17.62
C TYR A 56 -5.47 3.57 -17.34
N LEU A 57 -5.25 3.06 -16.13
CA LEU A 57 -5.79 1.75 -15.72
C LEU A 57 -7.31 1.70 -15.82
N ASN A 58 -8.00 2.74 -15.36
CA ASN A 58 -9.46 2.78 -15.42
C ASN A 58 -9.99 2.78 -16.85
N LEU A 59 -9.25 3.36 -17.80
CA LEU A 59 -9.56 3.28 -19.23
C LEU A 59 -9.23 1.90 -19.82
N LEU A 60 -8.21 1.22 -19.31
CA LEU A 60 -7.75 -0.07 -19.81
C LEU A 60 -8.61 -1.25 -19.33
N LYS A 61 -9.16 -1.19 -18.11
CA LYS A 61 -10.05 -2.22 -17.53
C LYS A 61 -11.18 -2.67 -18.46
N PRO A 62 -12.03 -1.79 -19.04
CA PRO A 62 -13.10 -2.23 -19.95
C PRO A 62 -12.58 -2.91 -21.22
N ILE A 63 -11.42 -2.47 -21.72
CA ILE A 63 -10.76 -3.06 -22.90
C ILE A 63 -10.24 -4.47 -22.59
N TRP A 64 -9.64 -4.67 -21.42
CA TRP A 64 -9.21 -6.00 -20.97
C TRP A 64 -10.37 -6.97 -20.79
N ILE A 65 -11.52 -6.51 -20.29
CA ILE A 65 -12.73 -7.34 -20.17
C ILE A 65 -13.21 -7.78 -21.56
N HIS A 66 -13.20 -6.88 -22.55
CA HIS A 66 -13.63 -7.20 -23.91
C HIS A 66 -12.72 -8.24 -24.59
N PHE A 67 -11.41 -8.10 -24.48
CA PHE A 67 -10.46 -9.05 -25.09
C PHE A 67 -10.16 -10.29 -24.25
N ASN A 68 -10.55 -10.30 -22.97
CA ASN A 68 -10.12 -11.29 -21.98
C ASN A 68 -8.58 -11.46 -21.92
N THR A 69 -7.83 -10.42 -22.30
CA THR A 69 -6.37 -10.40 -22.24
C THR A 69 -5.96 -9.38 -21.19
N GLN A 70 -5.40 -9.84 -20.08
CA GLN A 70 -4.83 -8.95 -19.06
C GLN A 70 -3.31 -9.12 -19.05
N SER A 71 -2.58 -8.00 -18.96
CA SER A 71 -1.12 -7.99 -18.92
C SER A 71 -0.65 -8.15 -17.46
N PRO A 72 0.10 -9.23 -17.13
CA PRO A 72 0.54 -9.52 -15.76
C PRO A 72 1.41 -8.39 -15.18
N ASP A 73 2.22 -7.76 -16.01
CA ASP A 73 3.15 -6.69 -15.62
C ASP A 73 2.41 -5.48 -15.05
N ILE A 74 1.35 -5.03 -15.71
CA ILE A 74 0.58 -3.85 -15.31
C ILE A 74 -0.22 -4.15 -14.03
N ILE A 75 -0.77 -5.37 -13.92
CA ILE A 75 -1.43 -5.83 -12.70
C ILE A 75 -0.43 -5.87 -11.54
N SER A 76 0.79 -6.39 -11.76
CA SER A 76 1.85 -6.42 -10.75
C SER A 76 2.20 -5.01 -10.28
N LEU A 77 2.31 -4.05 -11.20
CA LEU A 77 2.53 -2.64 -10.87
C LEU A 77 1.36 -2.04 -10.08
N GLN A 78 0.11 -2.36 -10.43
CA GLN A 78 -1.06 -1.94 -9.67
C GLN A 78 -1.02 -2.48 -8.24
N LEU A 79 -0.72 -3.77 -8.06
CA LEU A 79 -0.57 -4.41 -6.76
C LEU A 79 0.52 -3.74 -5.91
N LEU A 80 1.68 -3.43 -6.50
CA LEU A 80 2.76 -2.71 -5.82
C LEU A 80 2.34 -1.31 -5.36
N ILE A 81 1.57 -0.59 -6.18
CA ILE A 81 1.06 0.74 -5.82
C ILE A 81 0.06 0.65 -4.65
N GLN A 82 -0.82 -0.35 -4.62
CA GLN A 82 -1.73 -0.56 -3.49
C GLN A 82 -0.97 -0.85 -2.18
N LEU A 83 0.13 -1.61 -2.25
CA LEU A 83 1.00 -1.86 -1.09
C LEU A 83 1.66 -0.56 -0.59
N ILE A 84 2.16 0.28 -1.49
CA ILE A 84 2.75 1.58 -1.12
C ILE A 84 1.72 2.48 -0.43
N GLN A 85 0.50 2.51 -0.93
CA GLN A 85 -0.63 3.28 -0.36
C GLN A 85 -1.17 2.68 0.95
N ASN A 86 -0.65 1.53 1.40
CA ASN A 86 -1.12 0.79 2.58
C ASN A 86 -2.60 0.38 2.49
N LYS A 87 -3.10 0.11 1.27
CA LYS A 87 -4.48 -0.34 1.00
C LYS A 87 -4.52 -1.86 0.80
N ILE A 88 -4.33 -2.58 1.90
CA ILE A 88 -4.23 -4.05 1.90
C ILE A 88 -5.57 -4.71 1.50
N SER A 89 -6.71 -4.12 1.87
CA SER A 89 -8.03 -4.65 1.49
C SER A 89 -8.25 -4.65 -0.03
N ASP A 90 -7.90 -3.53 -0.69
CA ASP A 90 -8.01 -3.39 -2.15
C ASP A 90 -7.04 -4.34 -2.87
N PHE A 91 -5.86 -4.57 -2.27
CA PHE A 91 -4.89 -5.55 -2.75
C PHE A 91 -5.46 -6.98 -2.76
N HIS A 92 -6.04 -7.45 -1.65
CA HIS A 92 -6.63 -8.79 -1.61
C HIS A 92 -7.88 -8.93 -2.48
N THR A 93 -8.70 -7.86 -2.56
CA THR A 93 -9.85 -7.82 -3.46
C THR A 93 -9.40 -7.98 -4.91
N LEU A 94 -8.33 -7.28 -5.30
CA LEU A 94 -7.78 -7.42 -6.65
C LEU A 94 -7.28 -8.84 -6.91
N LEU A 95 -6.54 -9.43 -5.96
CA LEU A 95 -6.06 -10.82 -6.10
C LEU A 95 -7.19 -11.83 -6.27
N GLU A 96 -8.32 -11.64 -5.59
CA GLU A 96 -9.49 -12.51 -5.72
C GLU A 96 -10.16 -12.39 -7.10
N THR A 97 -10.13 -11.20 -7.71
CA THR A 97 -10.71 -10.98 -9.04
C THR A 97 -9.89 -11.54 -10.20
N LEU A 98 -8.61 -11.87 -9.98
CA LEU A 98 -7.72 -12.34 -11.03
C LEU A 98 -7.94 -13.82 -11.37
N PRO A 99 -7.84 -14.21 -12.65
CA PRO A 99 -7.92 -15.61 -13.03
C PRO A 99 -6.68 -16.38 -12.57
N ILE A 100 -6.85 -17.69 -12.33
CA ILE A 100 -5.83 -18.57 -11.76
C ILE A 100 -4.57 -18.67 -12.64
N GLU A 101 -4.73 -18.54 -13.96
CA GLU A 101 -3.64 -18.57 -14.92
C GLU A 101 -2.64 -17.43 -14.70
N LEU A 102 -3.15 -16.23 -14.40
CA LEU A 102 -2.35 -15.05 -14.13
C LEU A 102 -1.69 -15.09 -12.75
N LEU A 103 -2.33 -15.70 -11.75
CA LEU A 103 -1.74 -15.84 -10.41
C LEU A 103 -0.44 -16.65 -10.39
N ASN A 104 -0.26 -17.57 -11.35
CA ASN A 104 0.96 -18.36 -11.49
C ASN A 104 2.10 -17.62 -12.20
N SER A 105 1.87 -16.41 -12.71
CA SER A 105 2.91 -15.64 -13.40
C SER A 105 4.01 -15.21 -12.43
N HIS A 106 5.23 -15.09 -12.94
CA HIS A 106 6.39 -14.70 -12.12
C HIS A 106 6.21 -13.27 -11.59
N GLU A 107 5.64 -12.40 -12.39
CA GLU A 107 5.51 -10.96 -12.16
C GLU A 107 4.51 -10.67 -11.05
N ILE A 108 3.41 -11.44 -10.95
CA ILE A 108 2.41 -11.31 -9.87
C ILE A 108 2.93 -11.96 -8.58
N SER A 109 3.80 -12.98 -8.68
CA SER A 109 4.39 -13.60 -7.50
C SER A 109 5.25 -12.65 -6.66
N ILE A 110 5.84 -11.62 -7.29
CA ILE A 110 6.70 -10.63 -6.63
C ILE A 110 5.91 -9.80 -5.59
N PRO A 111 4.86 -9.04 -5.96
CA PRO A 111 4.09 -8.26 -4.99
C PRO A 111 3.46 -9.13 -3.89
N VAL A 112 3.02 -10.36 -4.21
CA VAL A 112 2.49 -11.31 -3.21
C VAL A 112 3.55 -11.70 -2.18
N LYS A 113 4.77 -12.01 -2.60
CA LYS A 113 5.88 -12.31 -1.67
C LYS A 113 6.27 -11.10 -0.84
N LEU A 114 6.32 -9.91 -1.45
CA LEU A 114 6.62 -8.67 -0.74
C LEU A 114 5.58 -8.37 0.34
N GLU A 115 4.29 -8.48 0.01
CA GLU A 115 3.19 -8.34 0.96
C GLU A 115 3.35 -9.32 2.13
N ARG A 116 3.58 -10.59 1.83
CA ARG A 116 3.81 -11.62 2.85
C ARG A 116 4.98 -11.28 3.77
N PHE A 117 6.11 -10.81 3.23
CA PHE A 117 7.26 -10.44 4.07
C PHE A 117 6.99 -9.20 4.93
N ILE A 118 6.18 -8.25 4.44
CA ILE A 118 5.74 -7.09 5.22
C ILE A 118 4.83 -7.54 6.36
N MET A 119 3.91 -8.47 6.10
CA MET A 119 3.01 -9.05 7.11
C MET A 119 3.74 -9.90 8.15
N GLU A 120 4.71 -10.72 7.71
CA GLU A 120 5.57 -11.51 8.60
C GLU A 120 6.55 -10.63 9.40
N GLY A 121 6.73 -9.36 9.03
CA GLY A 121 7.74 -8.45 9.62
C GLY A 121 9.19 -8.83 9.26
N SER A 122 9.39 -9.72 8.28
CA SER A 122 10.69 -10.23 7.86
C SER A 122 11.35 -9.30 6.83
N TYR A 123 11.67 -8.06 7.24
CA TYR A 123 12.17 -7.02 6.34
C TYR A 123 13.54 -7.31 5.72
N SER A 124 14.38 -8.16 6.34
CA SER A 124 15.70 -8.49 5.80
C SER A 124 15.63 -9.14 4.41
N LYS A 125 14.60 -9.96 4.17
CA LYS A 125 14.36 -10.63 2.88
C LYS A 125 13.88 -9.67 1.78
N LEU A 126 13.30 -8.52 2.15
CA LEU A 126 12.82 -7.55 1.16
C LEU A 126 13.97 -6.94 0.36
N PHE A 127 15.14 -6.78 0.99
CA PHE A 127 16.31 -6.17 0.34
C PHE A 127 16.82 -7.00 -0.85
N ASP A 128 16.64 -8.32 -0.84
CA ASP A 128 17.02 -9.19 -1.95
C ASP A 128 16.19 -8.90 -3.21
N TYR A 129 14.92 -8.52 -3.02
CA TYR A 129 14.00 -8.21 -4.12
C TYR A 129 14.15 -6.80 -4.68
N LYS A 130 15.03 -5.97 -4.11
CA LYS A 130 15.28 -4.60 -4.58
C LYS A 130 15.66 -4.55 -6.06
N GLN A 131 16.39 -5.55 -6.58
CA GLN A 131 16.87 -5.58 -7.96
C GLN A 131 15.73 -5.75 -8.99
N HIS A 132 14.60 -6.31 -8.59
CA HIS A 132 13.46 -6.57 -9.47
C HIS A 132 12.48 -5.40 -9.55
N LEU A 133 12.66 -4.37 -8.73
CA LEU A 133 11.74 -3.25 -8.59
C LEU A 133 12.35 -1.96 -9.16
N ASN A 134 11.47 -1.11 -9.69
CA ASN A 134 11.85 0.25 -10.03
C ASN A 134 12.33 1.01 -8.78
N GLN A 135 13.39 1.79 -8.91
CA GLN A 135 14.00 2.51 -7.79
C GLN A 135 12.98 3.39 -7.04
N TRP A 136 12.12 4.11 -7.77
CA TRP A 136 11.10 4.97 -7.15
C TRP A 136 10.07 4.17 -6.32
N ILE A 137 9.58 3.04 -6.86
CA ILE A 137 8.64 2.15 -6.15
C ILE A 137 9.30 1.63 -4.87
N TRP A 138 10.57 1.22 -4.97
CA TRP A 138 11.33 0.77 -3.82
C TRP A 138 11.49 1.85 -2.74
N ASP A 139 11.82 3.07 -3.13
CA ASP A 139 12.02 4.18 -2.18
C ASP A 139 10.72 4.53 -1.44
N GLN A 140 9.58 4.54 -2.15
CA GLN A 140 8.26 4.76 -1.54
C GLN A 140 7.85 3.60 -0.62
N LEU A 141 8.05 2.36 -1.05
CA LEU A 141 7.75 1.17 -0.24
C LEU A 141 8.58 1.18 1.05
N LEU A 142 9.87 1.50 0.94
CA LEU A 142 10.79 1.57 2.07
C LEU A 142 10.40 2.69 3.05
N PHE A 143 9.90 3.82 2.56
CA PHE A 143 9.33 4.88 3.40
C PHE A 143 8.10 4.37 4.18
N THR A 144 7.16 3.71 3.53
CA THR A 144 5.97 3.12 4.19
C THR A 144 6.37 2.06 5.22
N ILE A 145 7.32 1.17 4.90
CA ILE A 145 7.83 0.15 5.82
C ILE A 145 8.49 0.80 7.04
N ARG A 146 9.35 1.80 6.85
CA ARG A 146 9.97 2.53 7.98
C ARG A 146 8.92 3.16 8.88
N ASN A 147 7.83 3.69 8.32
CA ASN A 147 6.73 4.22 9.08
C ASN A 147 6.00 3.15 9.90
N GLN A 148 5.79 1.96 9.35
CA GLN A 148 5.19 0.83 10.07
C GLN A 148 6.11 0.31 11.19
N ILE A 149 7.41 0.15 10.91
CA ILE A 149 8.40 -0.22 11.92
C ILE A 149 8.40 0.82 13.03
N ALA A 150 8.45 2.11 12.71
CA ALA A 150 8.43 3.18 13.70
C ALA A 150 7.22 3.11 14.65
N LEU A 151 6.00 2.89 14.11
CA LEU A 151 4.80 2.70 14.93
C LEU A 151 4.91 1.46 15.85
N SER A 152 5.48 0.37 15.36
CA SER A 152 5.74 -0.82 16.19
C SER A 152 6.77 -0.54 17.30
N GLN A 153 7.80 0.27 17.02
CA GLN A 153 8.81 0.63 18.01
C GLN A 153 8.23 1.54 19.12
N GLU A 154 7.39 2.50 18.74
CA GLU A 154 6.69 3.39 19.67
C GLU A 154 5.79 2.63 20.65
N THR A 155 5.19 1.52 20.21
CA THR A 155 4.32 0.68 21.04
C THR A 155 5.09 -0.35 21.86
N ALA A 156 6.18 -0.90 21.33
CA ALA A 156 6.94 -1.96 21.98
C ALA A 156 7.95 -1.44 23.02
N TYR A 157 8.56 -0.28 22.79
CA TYR A 157 9.68 0.21 23.59
C TYR A 157 9.41 1.58 24.21
N GLN A 158 9.90 1.77 25.43
CA GLN A 158 9.88 3.07 26.10
C GLN A 158 11.08 3.94 25.67
N SER A 159 12.23 3.30 25.51
CA SER A 159 13.44 3.93 24.98
C SER A 159 14.29 2.93 24.22
N LEU A 160 15.08 3.40 23.27
CA LEU A 160 15.93 2.58 22.41
C LEU A 160 17.26 3.29 22.13
N PRO A 161 18.43 2.61 22.22
CA PRO A 161 19.70 3.20 21.82
C PRO A 161 19.70 3.65 20.35
N ILE A 162 20.37 4.75 20.03
CA ILE A 162 20.42 5.28 18.65
C ILE A 162 21.01 4.27 17.66
N ASN A 163 22.01 3.48 18.08
CA ASN A 163 22.64 2.49 17.21
C ASN A 163 21.67 1.36 16.85
N ASP A 164 20.95 0.82 17.84
CA ASP A 164 19.97 -0.24 17.62
C ASP A 164 18.81 0.27 16.77
N ALA A 165 18.33 1.50 17.05
CA ALA A 165 17.32 2.16 16.23
C ALA A 165 17.75 2.34 14.77
N ALA A 166 19.02 2.70 14.54
CA ALA A 166 19.57 2.85 13.18
C ALA A 166 19.60 1.52 12.43
N THR A 167 19.97 0.43 13.11
CA THR A 167 19.98 -0.91 12.52
C THR A 167 18.57 -1.41 12.21
N LEU A 168 17.60 -1.21 13.12
CA LEU A 168 16.22 -1.66 12.96
C LEU A 168 15.47 -0.89 11.86
N LEU A 169 15.72 0.41 11.71
CA LEU A 169 15.09 1.26 10.68
C LEU A 169 15.88 1.28 9.37
N TYR A 170 16.98 0.53 9.29
CA TYR A 170 17.88 0.45 8.13
C TYR A 170 18.35 1.82 7.65
N PHE A 171 18.76 2.70 8.57
CA PHE A 171 19.40 3.98 8.24
C PHE A 171 20.90 3.79 8.07
N LYS A 172 21.48 4.44 7.05
CA LYS A 172 22.94 4.46 6.84
C LYS A 172 23.61 5.60 7.63
N ASN A 173 22.88 6.70 7.82
CA ASN A 173 23.38 7.91 8.44
C ASN A 173 22.60 8.23 9.72
N GLN A 174 23.32 8.62 10.77
CA GLN A 174 22.71 9.08 12.03
C GLN A 174 21.92 10.39 11.84
N SER A 175 22.30 11.22 10.88
CA SER A 175 21.60 12.47 10.55
C SER A 175 20.18 12.24 10.05
N GLU A 176 19.97 11.25 9.17
CA GLU A 176 18.63 10.90 8.64
C GLU A 176 17.71 10.41 9.77
N LEU A 177 18.26 9.63 10.70
CA LEU A 177 17.54 9.18 11.89
C LEU A 177 17.14 10.35 12.80
N MET A 178 17.98 11.39 12.91
CA MET A 178 17.66 12.60 13.68
C MET A 178 16.59 13.48 13.01
N GLU A 179 16.52 13.50 11.68
CA GLU A 179 15.43 14.17 10.97
C GLU A 179 14.12 13.39 11.12
N PHE A 180 14.17 12.07 10.98
CA PHE A 180 13.01 11.19 11.14
C PHE A 180 12.44 11.24 12.57
N SER A 181 13.32 11.25 13.58
CA SER A 181 12.92 11.35 14.98
C SER A 181 12.25 12.70 15.29
N LYS A 182 12.72 13.79 14.70
CA LYS A 182 12.08 15.12 14.80
C LYS A 182 10.70 15.14 14.15
N GLN A 183 10.54 14.56 12.96
CA GLN A 183 9.24 14.48 12.26
C GLN A 183 8.20 13.73 13.11
N ARG A 184 8.61 12.66 13.80
CA ARG A 184 7.76 11.87 14.70
C ARG A 184 7.63 12.46 16.12
N GLY A 185 8.46 13.43 16.46
CA GLY A 185 8.47 14.06 17.79
C GLY A 185 9.07 13.19 18.89
N TRP A 186 10.00 12.29 18.55
CA TRP A 186 10.78 11.53 19.54
C TRP A 186 11.82 12.43 20.20
N SER A 187 12.04 12.23 21.50
CA SER A 187 13.05 12.99 22.25
C SER A 187 14.34 12.21 22.34
N VAL A 188 15.48 12.87 22.11
CA VAL A 188 16.80 12.27 22.24
C VAL A 188 17.34 12.68 23.61
N SER A 189 17.57 11.72 24.51
CA SER A 189 18.22 12.01 25.79
C SER A 189 19.73 12.19 25.56
N PRO A 190 20.29 13.41 25.76
CA PRO A 190 21.68 13.69 25.41
C PRO A 190 22.70 13.01 26.32
N SER A 191 22.29 12.53 27.50
CA SER A 191 23.16 11.86 28.48
C SER A 191 23.35 10.37 28.24
N THR A 192 22.38 9.69 27.62
CA THR A 192 22.40 8.22 27.47
C THR A 192 22.45 7.76 26.02
N GLN A 193 22.28 8.66 25.04
CA GLN A 193 22.16 8.30 23.60
C GLN A 193 20.97 7.35 23.34
N HIS A 194 19.90 7.47 24.13
CA HIS A 194 18.63 6.78 23.88
C HIS A 194 17.62 7.72 23.22
N LEU A 195 16.90 7.18 22.24
CA LEU A 195 15.62 7.70 21.77
C LEU A 195 14.55 7.33 22.79
N VAL A 196 13.88 8.32 23.35
CA VAL A 196 12.71 8.13 24.18
C VAL A 196 11.48 8.39 23.31
N PHE A 197 10.72 7.33 23.08
CA PHE A 197 9.45 7.43 22.37
C PHE A 197 8.44 8.14 23.28
N LYS A 198 7.60 8.99 22.69
CA LYS A 198 6.48 9.55 23.44
C LYS A 198 5.56 8.39 23.79
N GLN A 199 5.60 7.96 25.04
CA GLN A 199 4.52 7.14 25.56
C GLN A 199 3.23 7.93 25.36
N TYR A 200 2.18 7.25 24.90
CA TYR A 200 0.83 7.67 25.27
C TYR A 200 0.88 7.88 26.78
N ASN A 201 0.71 9.14 27.17
CA ASN A 201 0.99 9.59 28.52
C ASN A 201 0.41 8.58 29.52
N LEU A 202 1.22 8.24 30.52
CA LEU A 202 0.75 7.63 31.76
C LEU A 202 -0.33 8.48 32.46
N ASP A 203 -0.67 9.66 31.93
CA ASP A 203 -1.83 10.48 32.28
C ASP A 203 -3.17 9.89 31.77
N ASP A 204 -3.13 9.00 30.77
CA ASP A 204 -4.23 8.08 30.46
C ASP A 204 -4.16 6.79 31.30
N LYS A 205 -3.62 6.90 32.52
CA LYS A 205 -4.32 6.31 33.68
C LYS A 205 -5.63 7.06 33.95
N GLN A 206 -6.41 7.35 32.90
CA GLN A 206 -7.85 7.30 32.97
C GLN A 206 -8.17 5.87 33.33
N ILE A 207 -8.13 5.62 34.65
CA ILE A 207 -9.06 4.80 35.37
C ILE A 207 -9.68 3.77 34.41
N TYR A 208 -9.05 2.60 34.28
CA TYR A 208 -9.77 1.38 33.93
C TYR A 208 -10.77 1.10 35.07
N THR A 209 -11.68 2.04 35.35
CA THR A 209 -12.97 1.74 35.92
C THR A 209 -13.62 0.93 34.83
N ILE A 210 -13.46 -0.38 34.95
CA ILE A 210 -14.38 -1.36 34.38
C ILE A 210 -15.76 -0.67 34.38
N PRO A 211 -16.46 -0.58 33.24
CA PRO A 211 -17.72 0.15 33.14
C PRO A 211 -18.76 -0.60 33.97
N SER A 212 -18.70 -0.39 35.28
CA SER A 212 -19.43 -1.11 36.31
C SER A 212 -20.92 -0.91 36.11
N LYS A 213 -21.31 0.29 35.69
CA LYS A 213 -22.67 0.62 35.28
C LYS A 213 -23.19 -0.28 34.15
N ASN A 214 -22.36 -0.56 33.13
CA ASN A 214 -22.75 -1.43 32.01
C ASN A 214 -22.85 -2.89 32.45
N MET A 215 -21.91 -3.35 33.29
CA MET A 215 -21.99 -4.71 33.87
C MET A 215 -23.23 -4.89 34.75
N ILE A 216 -23.58 -3.87 35.55
CA ILE A 216 -24.79 -3.87 36.37
C ILE A 216 -26.04 -3.89 35.48
N SER A 217 -26.12 -3.07 34.42
CA SER A 217 -27.27 -3.09 33.50
C SER A 217 -27.40 -4.43 32.77
N HIS A 218 -26.29 -5.04 32.34
CA HIS A 218 -26.34 -6.37 31.72
C HIS A 218 -26.80 -7.44 32.72
N SER A 219 -26.33 -7.39 33.97
CA SER A 219 -26.75 -8.32 35.02
C SER A 219 -28.24 -8.16 35.37
N LEU A 220 -28.74 -6.93 35.45
CA LEU A 220 -30.16 -6.65 35.71
C LEU A 220 -31.06 -7.06 34.53
N ASN A 221 -30.62 -6.82 33.28
CA ASN A 221 -31.36 -7.27 32.11
C ASN A 221 -31.41 -8.79 32.03
N TYR A 222 -30.29 -9.47 32.30
CA TYR A 222 -30.25 -10.92 32.36
C TYR A 222 -31.17 -11.49 33.44
N ALA A 223 -31.16 -10.90 34.64
CA ALA A 223 -32.08 -11.27 35.71
C ALA A 223 -33.55 -11.09 35.31
N LYS A 224 -33.87 -9.97 34.66
CA LYS A 224 -35.22 -9.67 34.15
C LYS A 224 -35.67 -10.66 33.08
N GLU A 225 -34.80 -11.04 32.15
CA GLU A 225 -35.10 -12.03 31.12
C GLU A 225 -35.34 -13.42 31.73
N LEU A 226 -34.56 -13.82 32.74
CA LEU A 226 -34.77 -15.07 33.46
C LEU A 226 -36.10 -15.08 34.25
N GLU A 227 -36.43 -14.00 34.95
CA GLU A 227 -37.71 -13.87 35.66
C GLU A 227 -38.90 -13.87 34.70
N SER A 228 -38.76 -13.38 33.47
CA SER A 228 -39.83 -13.39 32.47
C SER A 228 -40.14 -14.77 31.90
N ILE A 229 -39.24 -15.75 32.05
CA ILE A 229 -39.39 -17.12 31.54
C ILE A 229 -40.05 -18.04 32.60
N VAL A 230 -40.00 -17.66 33.87
CA VAL A 230 -40.67 -18.35 34.99
C VAL A 230 -42.13 -17.92 35.08
#